data_AF-A0A9W9YDJ9-F1
#
_entry.id   AF-A0A9W9YDJ9-F1
#
_cell.length_a   1.000
_cell.length_b   1.000
_cell.length_c   1.000
_cell.angle_alpha   90.00
_cell.angle_beta   90.00
_cell.angle_gamma   90.00
#
_symmetry.space_group_name_H-M   'P 1'
#
loop_
_entity.id
_entity.type
_entity.pdbx_description
1 polymer ?
#
loop_
_entity_poly.entity_id
_entity_poly.type
_entity_poly.pdbx_seq_one_letter_code
_entity_poly.pdbx_strand_id
1 'polypeptide(L)'
;MATLQFGVTIQLVLLIYGRTCAAEDWNCSAKVEVSSLYYYRDHYCYKTNMGIPPIPSIENQDLILMEPFVSRPDKVQKCAKASVGRGYKNFALFNGGECRSSWDSTATYNVYGYERTTNQYCYNYCYLFCYRRCYNYLVYCSTGFGDASMMNLYRLHVDGIPIDNIIDYFTVL
;
A
#
# COMPACT_ATOMS: atom_id res chain seq x y z
N MET A 1 3.64 51.27 10.38
CA MET A 1 3.44 49.94 11.00
C MET A 1 2.76 49.08 9.94
N ALA A 2 3.27 47.99 9.41
CA ALA A 2 4.43 47.16 9.69
C ALA A 2 5.06 46.69 8.36
N THR A 3 6.19 46.01 8.50
CA THR A 3 7.27 45.69 7.56
C THR A 3 7.01 44.54 6.57
N LEU A 4 7.58 44.72 5.37
CA LEU A 4 8.28 43.77 4.47
C LEU A 4 8.30 42.27 4.80
N GLN A 5 8.11 41.44 3.77
CA GLN A 5 9.03 40.32 3.53
C GLN A 5 9.21 40.01 2.03
N PHE A 6 10.49 39.83 1.68
CA PHE A 6 11.07 39.48 0.39
C PHE A 6 10.69 38.04 -0.01
N GLY A 7 10.55 37.74 -1.31
CA GLY A 7 11.52 36.92 -2.06
C GLY A 7 11.41 35.42 -1.70
N VAL A 8 11.12 34.49 -2.62
CA VAL A 8 12.04 34.02 -3.65
C VAL A 8 11.25 33.14 -4.64
N THR A 9 11.39 33.42 -5.94
CA THR A 9 11.07 32.49 -7.02
C THR A 9 12.16 31.43 -7.13
N ILE A 10 11.86 30.16 -6.84
CA ILE A 10 12.59 29.00 -7.37
C ILE A 10 11.55 27.96 -7.86
N GLN A 11 11.10 28.17 -9.11
CA GLN A 11 10.75 27.05 -9.98
C GLN A 11 12.04 26.30 -10.28
N LEU A 12 12.42 25.28 -9.51
CA LEU A 12 13.38 24.24 -9.93
C LEU A 12 13.58 23.17 -8.84
N VAL A 13 12.52 22.42 -8.53
CA VAL A 13 12.58 20.97 -8.30
C VAL A 13 11.24 20.37 -8.75
N LEU A 14 11.10 20.12 -10.05
CA LEU A 14 10.21 19.07 -10.51
C LEU A 14 10.74 17.76 -9.92
N LEU A 15 9.90 17.03 -9.17
CA LEU A 15 9.70 15.57 -9.31
C LEU A 15 8.83 14.95 -8.20
N ILE A 16 8.04 15.69 -7.41
CA ILE A 16 6.97 15.08 -6.60
C ILE A 16 5.73 15.99 -6.53
N TYR A 17 5.17 16.37 -7.68
CA TYR A 17 3.93 17.15 -7.73
C TYR A 17 2.71 16.24 -7.51
N GLY A 18 2.39 15.98 -6.25
CA GLY A 18 1.04 15.58 -5.85
C GLY A 18 0.67 16.32 -4.57
N ARG A 19 -0.20 17.33 -4.65
CA ARG A 19 -0.89 17.79 -3.43
C ARG A 19 -1.72 16.61 -2.94
N THR A 20 -1.47 16.14 -1.72
CA THR A 20 -2.34 15.16 -1.07
C THR A 20 -3.75 15.76 -0.99
N CYS A 21 -4.73 15.04 -1.51
CA CYS A 21 -6.12 15.49 -1.51
C CYS A 21 -6.76 15.28 -0.13
N ALA A 22 -7.85 15.99 0.16
CA ALA A 22 -8.72 15.62 1.26
C ALA A 22 -9.44 14.30 0.91
N ALA A 23 -9.76 13.48 1.91
CA ALA A 23 -10.37 12.15 1.72
C ALA A 23 -11.74 12.21 0.99
N GLU A 24 -12.37 13.38 0.97
CA GLU A 24 -13.68 13.67 0.36
C GLU A 24 -13.61 14.02 -1.14
N ASP A 25 -12.41 14.22 -1.70
CA ASP A 25 -12.25 14.49 -3.13
C ASP A 25 -12.36 13.20 -3.96
N TRP A 26 -13.36 13.14 -4.84
CA TRP A 26 -13.66 11.98 -5.70
C TRP A 26 -12.60 11.71 -6.80
N ASN A 27 -11.61 12.59 -6.96
CA ASN A 27 -10.58 12.49 -8.01
C ASN A 27 -9.15 12.74 -7.50
N CYS A 28 -8.80 12.04 -6.42
CA CYS A 28 -7.47 12.09 -5.82
C CYS A 28 -6.35 11.54 -6.73
N SER A 29 -6.65 10.51 -7.53
CA SER A 29 -5.63 9.83 -8.33
C SER A 29 -5.29 10.50 -9.66
N ALA A 30 -6.20 11.25 -10.30
CA ALA A 30 -5.92 11.83 -11.61
C ALA A 30 -4.86 12.94 -11.59
N LYS A 31 -4.49 13.43 -10.40
CA LYS A 31 -3.43 14.43 -10.22
C LYS A 31 -2.06 13.81 -9.94
N VAL A 32 -1.98 12.49 -9.84
CA VAL A 32 -0.78 11.76 -9.41
C VAL A 32 -0.20 11.00 -10.59
N GLU A 33 0.69 11.68 -11.32
CA GLU A 33 1.58 11.06 -12.29
C GLU A 33 2.92 10.72 -11.62
N VAL A 34 3.00 9.54 -10.99
CA VAL A 34 4.24 9.06 -10.36
C VAL A 34 4.90 8.07 -11.30
N SER A 35 6.04 8.47 -11.89
CA SER A 35 6.84 7.65 -12.80
C SER A 35 7.58 6.49 -12.10
N SER A 36 7.68 6.54 -10.77
CA SER A 36 8.49 5.64 -9.92
C SER A 36 7.69 5.09 -8.72
N LEU A 37 6.44 4.70 -8.93
CA LEU A 37 5.62 4.09 -7.88
C LEU A 37 6.02 2.62 -7.68
N TYR A 38 6.51 2.29 -6.49
CA TYR A 38 6.84 0.93 -6.08
C TYR A 38 5.97 0.50 -4.91
N TYR A 39 5.65 -0.79 -4.86
CA TYR A 39 4.95 -1.40 -3.73
C TYR A 39 5.53 -2.76 -3.40
N TYR A 40 5.60 -3.06 -2.11
CA TYR A 40 6.03 -4.37 -1.62
C TYR A 40 4.88 -5.01 -0.86
N ARG A 41 4.58 -6.27 -1.20
CA ARG A 41 3.61 -7.06 -0.44
C ARG A 41 4.28 -7.58 0.83
N ASP A 42 3.65 -7.38 1.97
CA ASP A 42 4.09 -8.00 3.21
C ASP A 42 3.93 -9.53 3.15
N HIS A 43 4.84 -10.28 3.78
CA HIS A 43 4.80 -11.74 3.87
C HIS A 43 3.79 -12.27 4.91
N TYR A 44 2.70 -11.53 5.11
CA TYR A 44 1.72 -11.78 6.15
C TYR A 44 0.29 -11.61 5.63
N CYS A 45 -0.60 -12.50 6.08
CA CYS A 45 -2.03 -12.37 5.97
C CYS A 45 -2.52 -11.65 7.21
N TYR A 46 -3.19 -10.53 7.09
CA TYR A 46 -3.76 -9.86 8.25
C TYR A 46 -5.19 -10.33 8.46
N LYS A 47 -5.50 -10.71 9.71
CA LYS A 47 -6.83 -11.22 10.05
C LYS A 47 -7.85 -10.09 10.07
N THR A 48 -9.08 -10.45 9.78
CA THR A 48 -10.25 -9.59 9.95
C THR A 48 -11.09 -10.11 11.13
N ASN A 49 -11.95 -9.27 11.68
CA ASN A 49 -12.88 -9.69 12.71
C ASN A 49 -14.23 -10.00 12.07
N MET A 50 -14.60 -11.28 12.01
CA MET A 50 -15.85 -11.74 11.38
C MET A 50 -16.03 -11.22 9.94
N GLY A 51 -14.95 -11.15 9.16
CA GLY A 51 -14.97 -10.63 7.79
C GLY A 51 -15.00 -9.10 7.68
N ILE A 52 -14.79 -8.39 8.78
CA ILE A 52 -14.69 -6.91 8.82
C ILE A 52 -13.21 -6.53 8.94
N PRO A 53 -12.58 -6.01 7.87
CA PRO A 53 -11.20 -5.53 7.93
C PRO A 53 -11.07 -4.32 8.87
N PRO A 54 -9.94 -4.20 9.59
CA PRO A 54 -9.69 -3.04 10.45
C PRO A 54 -9.43 -1.75 9.65
N ILE A 55 -9.03 -1.88 8.38
CA ILE A 55 -8.78 -0.76 7.47
C ILE A 55 -10.08 -0.47 6.69
N PRO A 56 -10.54 0.80 6.62
CA PRO A 56 -11.73 1.17 5.88
C PRO A 56 -11.55 0.98 4.36
N SER A 57 -12.68 0.78 3.67
CA SER A 57 -12.71 0.68 2.20
C SER A 57 -12.58 2.07 1.58
N ILE A 58 -11.82 2.15 0.49
CA ILE A 58 -11.75 3.34 -0.38
C ILE A 58 -12.32 3.06 -1.77
N GLU A 59 -13.00 1.92 -1.95
CA GLU A 59 -13.74 1.63 -3.17
C GLU A 59 -14.82 2.69 -3.45
N ASN A 60 -15.03 3.02 -4.72
CA ASN A 60 -15.96 4.05 -5.19
C ASN A 60 -15.70 5.48 -4.67
N GLN A 61 -14.61 5.72 -3.94
CA GLN A 61 -14.20 7.07 -3.52
C GLN A 61 -13.23 7.70 -4.52
N ASP A 62 -12.70 6.93 -5.47
CA ASP A 62 -11.80 7.40 -6.53
C ASP A 62 -12.32 6.93 -7.89
N LEU A 63 -12.18 7.76 -8.93
CA LEU A 63 -12.54 7.42 -10.30
C LEU A 63 -11.86 6.12 -10.79
N ILE A 64 -10.62 5.86 -10.36
CA ILE A 64 -9.92 4.63 -10.76
C ILE A 64 -10.45 3.37 -10.02
N LEU A 65 -11.29 3.57 -9.00
CA LEU A 65 -11.88 2.52 -8.16
C LEU A 65 -13.41 2.44 -8.30
N MET A 66 -14.01 2.94 -9.38
CA MET A 66 -15.45 2.83 -9.64
C MET A 66 -15.87 1.48 -10.23
N GLU A 67 -14.93 0.76 -10.84
CA GLU A 67 -15.20 -0.55 -11.41
C GLU A 67 -15.28 -1.63 -10.31
N PRO A 68 -16.11 -2.67 -10.48
CA PRO A 68 -16.21 -3.77 -9.52
C PRO A 68 -14.85 -4.40 -9.20
N PHE A 69 -14.49 -4.41 -7.91
CA PHE A 69 -13.15 -4.83 -7.45
C PHE A 69 -12.77 -6.28 -7.82
N VAL A 70 -13.75 -7.16 -8.01
CA VAL A 70 -13.51 -8.57 -8.38
C VAL A 70 -13.07 -8.72 -9.83
N SER A 71 -13.63 -7.96 -10.76
CA SER A 71 -13.33 -8.04 -12.20
C SER A 71 -12.32 -6.99 -12.67
N ARG A 72 -12.05 -5.97 -11.86
CA ARG A 72 -11.14 -4.87 -12.20
C ARG A 72 -9.73 -5.39 -12.54
N PRO A 73 -9.15 -5.02 -13.70
CA PRO A 73 -7.75 -5.29 -13.99
C PRO A 73 -6.84 -4.41 -13.14
N ASP A 74 -5.59 -4.84 -12.95
CA ASP A 74 -4.54 -4.06 -12.26
C ASP A 74 -4.92 -3.59 -10.85
N LYS A 75 -5.66 -4.44 -10.11
CA LYS A 75 -6.21 -4.16 -8.77
C LYS A 75 -5.19 -3.55 -7.81
N VAL A 76 -3.99 -4.12 -7.77
CA VAL A 76 -2.89 -3.67 -6.91
C VAL A 76 -2.42 -2.28 -7.33
N GLN A 77 -2.16 -2.06 -8.62
CA GLN A 77 -1.65 -0.79 -9.12
C GLN A 77 -2.67 0.33 -8.97
N LYS A 78 -3.96 0.07 -9.28
CA LYS A 78 -5.04 1.04 -9.10
C LYS A 78 -5.23 1.39 -7.63
N CYS A 79 -5.22 0.39 -6.74
CA CYS A 79 -5.32 0.64 -5.30
C CYS A 79 -4.11 1.43 -4.76
N ALA A 80 -2.90 1.11 -5.24
CA ALA A 80 -1.69 1.85 -4.90
C ALA A 80 -1.80 3.33 -5.31
N LYS A 81 -2.23 3.61 -6.55
CA LYS A 81 -2.43 4.99 -7.03
C LYS A 81 -3.48 5.74 -6.20
N ALA A 82 -4.60 5.11 -5.88
CA ALA A 82 -5.66 5.70 -5.05
C ALA A 82 -5.20 6.04 -3.64
N SER A 83 -4.35 5.18 -3.07
CA SER A 83 -3.80 5.36 -1.73
C SER A 83 -2.73 6.46 -1.72
N VAL A 84 -1.83 6.48 -2.71
CA VAL A 84 -0.82 7.54 -2.86
C VAL A 84 -1.47 8.90 -3.12
N GLY A 85 -2.52 8.97 -3.95
CA GLY A 85 -3.27 10.21 -4.18
C GLY A 85 -3.83 10.85 -2.91
N ARG A 86 -4.15 10.01 -1.91
CA ARG A 86 -4.63 10.42 -0.58
C ARG A 86 -3.51 10.63 0.44
N GLY A 87 -2.25 10.45 0.05
CA GLY A 87 -1.09 10.54 0.96
C GLY A 87 -1.01 9.38 1.96
N TYR A 88 -1.67 8.25 1.69
CA TYR A 88 -1.64 7.10 2.57
C TYR A 88 -0.33 6.31 2.40
N LYS A 89 0.18 5.76 3.51
CA LYS A 89 1.50 5.11 3.58
C LYS A 89 1.46 3.64 3.15
N ASN A 90 0.32 2.98 3.30
CA ASN A 90 0.12 1.59 2.92
C ASN A 90 -1.30 1.39 2.39
N PHE A 91 -1.56 0.23 1.80
CA PHE A 91 -2.90 -0.19 1.43
C PHE A 91 -3.03 -1.69 1.59
N ALA A 92 -4.27 -2.17 1.66
CA ALA A 92 -4.59 -3.58 1.71
C ALA A 92 -5.58 -3.96 0.61
N LEU A 93 -5.48 -5.21 0.18
CA LEU A 93 -6.50 -5.84 -0.67
C LEU A 93 -7.23 -6.91 0.14
N PHE A 94 -8.55 -6.83 0.12
CA PHE A 94 -9.46 -7.74 0.82
C PHE A 94 -10.47 -8.36 -0.16
N ASN A 95 -11.02 -9.53 0.18
CA ASN A 95 -12.13 -10.15 -0.54
C ASN A 95 -11.99 -10.21 -2.08
N GLY A 96 -10.81 -10.61 -2.56
CA GLY A 96 -10.57 -10.77 -4.00
C GLY A 96 -10.27 -9.47 -4.75
N GLY A 97 -9.92 -8.38 -4.06
CA GLY A 97 -9.36 -7.18 -4.71
C GLY A 97 -9.87 -5.85 -4.22
N GLU A 98 -10.71 -5.84 -3.19
CA GLU A 98 -11.27 -4.64 -2.60
C GLU A 98 -10.16 -3.78 -1.98
N CYS A 99 -10.06 -2.55 -2.45
CA CYS A 99 -9.05 -1.59 -2.04
C CYS A 99 -9.40 -0.97 -0.68
N ARG A 100 -8.51 -1.13 0.28
CA ARG A 100 -8.66 -0.70 1.66
C ARG A 100 -7.44 0.12 2.04
N SER A 101 -7.62 1.36 2.48
CA SER A 101 -6.50 2.20 2.93
C SER A 101 -7.01 3.35 3.80
N SER A 102 -6.13 3.91 4.62
CA SER A 102 -6.41 5.00 5.53
C SER A 102 -5.12 5.71 5.94
N TRP A 103 -5.25 6.90 6.52
CA TRP A 103 -4.12 7.65 7.07
C TRP A 103 -3.47 6.94 8.28
N ASP A 104 -4.27 6.22 9.08
CA ASP A 104 -3.87 5.46 10.27
C ASP A 104 -3.65 3.97 9.99
N SER A 105 -3.72 3.56 8.72
CA SER A 105 -3.58 2.18 8.28
C SER A 105 -2.28 1.51 8.74
N THR A 106 -1.22 2.28 9.00
CA THR A 106 0.05 1.78 9.57
C THR A 106 -0.04 1.42 11.05
N ALA A 107 -1.06 1.87 11.78
CA ALA A 107 -1.29 1.54 13.18
C ALA A 107 -2.39 0.49 13.35
N THR A 108 -3.36 0.43 12.43
CA THR A 108 -4.57 -0.39 12.59
C THR A 108 -4.55 -1.72 11.85
N TYR A 109 -3.66 -1.91 10.87
CA TYR A 109 -3.67 -3.08 9.98
C TYR A 109 -3.56 -4.44 10.69
N ASN A 110 -2.89 -4.52 11.84
CA ASN A 110 -2.59 -5.78 12.53
C ASN A 110 -3.34 -5.94 13.86
N VAL A 111 -4.39 -5.16 14.12
CA VAL A 111 -5.16 -5.20 15.39
C VAL A 111 -5.71 -6.60 15.70
N TYR A 112 -6.11 -7.36 14.68
CA TYR A 112 -6.63 -8.73 14.84
C TYR A 112 -5.55 -9.81 14.66
N GLY A 113 -4.28 -9.41 14.55
CA GLY A 113 -3.15 -10.30 14.31
C GLY A 113 -2.96 -10.69 12.84
N TYR A 114 -2.00 -11.57 12.61
CA TYR A 114 -1.61 -12.00 11.28
C TYR A 114 -1.18 -13.47 11.26
N GLU A 115 -1.17 -14.06 10.07
CA GLU A 115 -0.57 -15.36 9.81
C GLU A 115 0.58 -15.18 8.82
N ARG A 116 1.68 -15.91 9.04
CA ARG A 116 2.79 -15.87 8.11
C ARG A 116 2.37 -16.57 6.83
N THR A 117 2.46 -15.87 5.70
CA THR A 117 2.08 -16.44 4.41
C THR A 117 3.06 -17.50 3.94
N THR A 118 4.29 -17.52 4.48
CA THR A 118 5.32 -18.48 4.08
C THR A 118 5.34 -19.73 4.95
N ASN A 119 5.05 -20.90 4.37
CA ASN A 119 5.52 -22.16 4.93
C ASN A 119 6.94 -22.41 4.44
N GLN A 120 7.82 -22.77 5.38
CA GLN A 120 9.19 -23.14 5.07
C GLN A 120 9.25 -24.66 4.82
N TYR A 121 9.46 -25.04 3.57
CA TYR A 121 9.70 -26.43 3.18
C TYR A 121 11.19 -26.65 2.98
N CYS A 122 11.77 -27.57 3.74
CA CYS A 122 13.18 -27.92 3.65
C CYS A 122 13.35 -29.28 2.97
N TYR A 123 14.16 -29.32 1.92
CA TYR A 123 14.59 -30.54 1.26
C TYR A 123 16.04 -30.84 1.64
N ASN A 124 16.29 -32.10 1.95
CA ASN A 124 17.65 -32.60 2.17
C ASN A 124 18.14 -33.21 0.86
N TYR A 125 19.23 -32.68 0.33
CA TYR A 125 19.89 -33.20 -0.84
C TYR A 125 21.16 -33.92 -0.38
N CYS A 126 21.20 -35.23 -0.56
CA CYS A 126 22.36 -36.06 -0.26
C CYS A 126 22.82 -36.74 -1.55
N TYR A 127 24.03 -36.37 -2.01
CA TYR A 127 24.69 -37.04 -3.14
C TYR A 127 26.10 -37.48 -2.73
N LEU A 128 27.08 -36.56 -2.72
CA LEU A 128 28.41 -36.77 -2.13
C LEU A 128 28.55 -36.14 -0.74
N PHE A 129 27.86 -35.03 -0.53
CA PHE A 129 27.66 -34.37 0.76
C PHE A 129 26.17 -34.12 0.96
N CYS A 130 25.70 -34.18 2.20
CA CYS A 130 24.34 -33.80 2.54
C CYS A 130 24.27 -32.31 2.83
N TYR A 131 23.34 -31.61 2.20
CA TYR A 131 23.00 -30.23 2.57
C TYR A 131 21.49 -30.06 2.64
N ARG A 132 21.07 -29.16 3.54
CA ARG A 132 19.66 -28.79 3.74
C ARG A 132 19.38 -27.49 3.00
N ARG A 133 18.43 -27.51 2.07
CA ARG A 133 17.96 -26.31 1.36
C ARG A 133 16.49 -26.08 1.68
N CYS A 134 16.18 -24.89 2.18
CA CYS A 134 14.82 -24.51 2.55
C CYS A 134 14.27 -23.49 1.55
N TYR A 135 13.03 -23.70 1.11
CA TYR A 135 12.27 -22.81 0.26
C TYR A 135 11.06 -22.31 1.03
N ASN A 136 10.73 -21.04 0.83
CA ASN A 136 9.53 -20.43 1.39
C ASN A 136 8.44 -20.42 0.32
N TYR A 137 7.29 -21.03 0.60
CA TYR A 137 6.13 -21.02 -0.29
C TYR A 137 4.99 -20.24 0.34
N LEU A 138 4.33 -19.38 -0.44
CA LEU A 138 3.14 -18.66 -0.03
C LEU A 138 1.94 -19.63 0.02
N VAL A 139 1.39 -19.89 1.20
CA VAL A 139 0.31 -20.88 1.42
C VAL A 139 -1.05 -20.23 1.61
N TYR A 140 -1.13 -19.09 2.32
CA TYR A 140 -2.36 -18.36 2.59
C TYR A 140 -2.38 -16.99 1.90
N CYS A 141 -3.56 -16.46 1.57
CA CYS A 141 -3.74 -15.21 0.80
C CYS A 141 -3.10 -15.16 -0.61
N SER A 142 -2.77 -16.33 -1.17
CA SER A 142 -2.09 -16.61 -2.45
C SER A 142 -2.06 -15.48 -3.49
N THR A 143 -3.21 -15.10 -4.05
CA THR A 143 -3.29 -14.16 -5.19
C THR A 143 -2.83 -12.74 -4.86
N GLY A 144 -2.75 -12.38 -3.56
CA GLY A 144 -2.50 -11.02 -3.10
C GLY A 144 -3.72 -10.15 -3.01
N PHE A 145 -4.89 -10.70 -3.30
CA PHE A 145 -6.12 -9.94 -3.32
C PHE A 145 -6.95 -10.09 -2.04
N GLY A 146 -6.42 -10.84 -1.07
CA GLY A 146 -7.14 -11.21 0.14
C GLY A 146 -8.26 -12.21 -0.14
N ASP A 147 -8.90 -12.65 0.92
CA ASP A 147 -10.10 -13.50 0.90
C ASP A 147 -11.16 -12.89 1.83
N ALA A 148 -12.24 -13.62 2.11
CA ALA A 148 -13.33 -13.13 2.96
C ALA A 148 -12.96 -12.97 4.45
N SER A 149 -11.79 -13.46 4.87
CA SER A 149 -11.34 -13.48 6.27
C SER A 149 -9.96 -12.83 6.49
N MET A 150 -9.17 -12.68 5.44
CA MET A 150 -7.81 -12.16 5.51
C MET A 150 -7.51 -11.15 4.40
N MET A 151 -6.66 -10.17 4.71
CA MET A 151 -6.21 -9.14 3.78
C MET A 151 -4.70 -9.22 3.54
N ASN A 152 -4.28 -8.83 2.33
CA ASN A 152 -2.86 -8.64 2.01
C ASN A 152 -2.51 -7.17 2.14
N LEU A 153 -1.47 -6.85 2.90
CA LEU A 153 -0.95 -5.50 3.04
C LEU A 153 0.17 -5.23 2.03
N TYR A 154 0.20 -4.00 1.54
CA TYR A 154 1.19 -3.48 0.63
C TYR A 154 1.73 -2.16 1.16
N ARG A 155 3.05 -2.06 1.24
CA ARG A 155 3.75 -0.82 1.61
C ARG A 155 4.09 -0.04 0.34
N LEU A 156 3.86 1.26 0.38
CA LEU A 156 4.08 2.15 -0.74
C LEU A 156 5.45 2.83 -0.63
N HIS A 157 6.13 2.90 -1.76
CA HIS A 157 7.41 3.58 -1.92
C HIS A 157 7.35 4.49 -3.16
N VAL A 158 7.92 5.69 -3.04
CA VAL A 158 8.06 6.65 -4.15
C VAL A 158 9.55 6.92 -4.32
N ASP A 159 10.06 6.78 -5.54
CA ASP A 159 11.50 6.89 -5.83
C ASP A 159 12.38 5.92 -5.00
N GLY A 160 11.81 4.76 -4.62
CA GLY A 160 12.47 3.78 -3.75
C GLY A 160 12.47 4.15 -2.26
N ILE A 161 11.98 5.34 -1.90
CA ILE A 161 11.90 5.82 -0.52
C ILE A 161 10.54 5.42 0.09
N PRO A 162 10.53 4.85 1.30
CA PRO A 162 9.28 4.58 2.03
C PRO A 162 8.47 5.88 2.27
N ILE A 163 7.16 5.87 1.98
CA ILE A 163 6.31 7.09 2.12
C ILE A 163 6.27 7.61 3.57
N ASP A 164 6.43 6.75 4.56
CA ASP A 164 6.57 7.13 5.96
C ASP A 164 7.70 8.11 6.22
N ASN A 165 8.79 8.06 5.44
CA ASN A 165 9.93 8.97 5.55
C ASN A 165 9.80 10.23 4.68
N ILE A 166 8.83 10.26 3.76
CA ILE A 166 8.61 11.42 2.87
C ILE A 166 7.77 12.48 3.60
N ILE A 167 6.76 12.06 4.38
CA ILE A 167 5.85 12.98 5.08
C ILE A 167 6.56 13.72 6.24
N ASP A 168 7.52 13.09 6.91
CA ASP A 168 8.32 13.74 7.97
C ASP A 168 9.32 14.78 7.42
N TYR A 169 9.62 14.75 6.12
CA TYR A 169 10.40 15.80 5.45
C TYR A 169 9.57 17.07 5.15
N PHE A 170 8.25 16.94 5.04
CA PHE A 170 7.33 18.03 4.71
C PHE A 170 6.78 18.77 5.93
N THR A 171 6.94 18.25 7.15
CA THR A 171 6.52 18.90 8.40
C THR A 171 7.63 19.72 9.08
N VAL A 172 8.85 19.71 8.53
CA VAL A 172 10.04 20.38 9.08
C VAL A 172 10.48 21.59 8.23
N LEU A 173 9.76 21.95 7.16
CA LEU A 173 10.04 23.11 6.30
C LEU A 173 8.86 24.07 6.21
#